data_AF-A0A1I3Y411-F1
#
_entry.id   AF-A0A1I3Y411-F1
#
_cell.length_a   1.000
_cell.length_b   1.000
_cell.length_c   1.000
_cell.angle_alpha   90.00
_cell.angle_beta   90.00
_cell.angle_gamma   90.00
#
_symmetry.space_group_name_H-M   'P 1'
#
loop_
_entity.id
_entity.type
_entity.pdbx_description
1 polymer ?
#
loop_
_entity_poly.entity_id
_entity_poly.type
_entity_poly.pdbx_seq_one_letter_code
_entity_poly.pdbx_strand_id
1 'polypeptide(L)' 'MSHQTEMWQVYLYQDVEVTVIQQWVDPFGTAMLRFGLTRDGEVLAVGMSETEFLAEATFLRAEGDELVEGAR' A
#
# COMPACT_ATOMS: atom_id res chain seq x y z
N MET A 1 2.00 0.24 -19.32
CA MET A 1 0.76 0.24 -18.52
C MET A 1 1.12 0.86 -17.19
N SER A 2 0.56 2.02 -16.86
CA SER A 2 0.78 2.64 -15.55
C SER A 2 0.02 1.80 -14.53
N HIS A 3 0.75 1.20 -13.58
CA HIS A 3 0.16 0.51 -12.46
C HIS A 3 -0.68 1.51 -11.64
N GLN A 4 -1.86 1.10 -11.19
CA GLN A 4 -2.69 1.89 -10.30
C GLN A 4 -2.78 1.14 -8.97
N THR A 5 -2.63 1.85 -7.86
CA THR A 5 -2.74 1.25 -6.54
C THR A 5 -4.19 0.89 -6.24
N GLU A 6 -4.40 -0.13 -5.44
CA GLU A 6 -5.71 -0.48 -4.89
C GLU A 6 -5.58 -0.71 -3.39
N MET A 7 -6.70 -0.55 -2.68
CA MET A 7 -6.79 -0.86 -1.26
C MET A 7 -6.26 -2.27 -0.99
N TRP A 8 -5.51 -2.39 0.11
CA TRP A 8 -4.93 -3.62 0.62
C TRP A 8 -3.83 -4.24 -0.24
N GLN A 9 -3.41 -3.60 -1.33
CA GLN A 9 -2.19 -4.01 -2.02
C GLN A 9 -0.97 -3.73 -1.14
N VAL A 10 -0.03 -4.67 -1.17
CA VAL A 10 1.22 -4.64 -0.43
C VAL A 10 2.34 -4.27 -1.39
N TYR A 11 3.19 -3.34 -0.95
CA TYR A 11 4.32 -2.83 -1.71
C TYR A 11 5.59 -2.89 -0.87
N LEU A 12 6.73 -3.03 -1.55
CA LEU A 12 8.03 -2.69 -0.99
C LEU A 12 8.27 -1.20 -1.22
N TYR A 13 8.33 -0.41 -0.14
CA TYR A 13 8.63 1.01 -0.17
C TYR A 13 9.78 1.28 0.79
N GLN A 14 10.90 1.81 0.27
CA GLN A 14 12.12 2.07 1.05
C GLN A 14 12.58 0.85 1.90
N ASP A 15 12.62 -0.33 1.25
CA ASP A 15 12.98 -1.63 1.86
C ASP A 15 12.04 -2.12 2.98
N VAL A 16 10.83 -1.56 3.09
CA VAL A 16 9.80 -1.97 4.07
C VAL A 16 8.52 -2.37 3.35
N GLU A 17 7.89 -3.47 3.80
CA GLU A 17 6.55 -3.85 3.33
C GLU A 17 5.50 -2.91 3.92
N VAL A 18 4.70 -2.31 3.05
CA VAL A 18 3.62 -1.40 3.42
C VAL A 18 2.33 -1.80 2.72
N THR A 19 1.19 -1.62 3.38
CA THR A 19 -0.12 -1.95 2.84
C THR A 19 -0.90 -0.66 2.56
N VAL A 20 -1.51 -0.52 1.40
CA VAL A 20 -2.42 0.60 1.10
C VAL A 20 -3.69 0.45 1.96
N ILE A 21 -3.97 1.41 2.83
CA ILE A 21 -5.11 1.36 3.77
C ILE A 21 -6.14 2.46 3.54
N GLN A 22 -5.87 3.40 2.64
CA GLN A 22 -6.82 4.43 2.23
C GLN A 22 -6.45 4.99 0.86
N GLN A 23 -7.45 5.38 0.08
CA GLN A 23 -7.28 6.16 -1.15
C GLN A 23 -8.32 7.27 -1.21
N TRP A 24 -7.95 8.42 -1.76
CA TRP A 24 -8.86 9.54 -2.00
C TRP A 24 -8.34 10.42 -3.13
N VAL A 25 -9.18 11.35 -3.56
CA VAL A 25 -8.78 12.43 -4.47
C VAL A 25 -8.83 13.73 -3.67
N ASP A 26 -7.75 14.51 -3.72
CA ASP A 26 -7.70 15.81 -3.05
C ASP A 26 -8.59 16.86 -3.76
N PRO A 27 -8.81 18.05 -3.17
CA PRO A 27 -9.64 19.09 -3.81
C PRO A 27 -9.13 19.61 -5.16
N PHE A 28 -7.88 19.30 -5.54
CA PHE A 28 -7.26 19.70 -6.79
C PHE A 28 -7.28 18.60 -7.85
N GLY A 29 -7.83 17.42 -7.52
CA GLY A 29 -7.91 16.28 -8.43
C GLY A 29 -6.73 15.32 -8.36
N THR A 30 -5.83 15.47 -7.38
CA THR A 30 -4.66 14.59 -7.21
C THR A 30 -5.08 13.29 -6.56
N ALA A 31 -4.69 12.15 -7.14
CA ALA A 31 -4.85 10.84 -6.52
C ALA A 31 -3.89 10.71 -5.34
N MET A 32 -4.44 10.44 -4.17
CA MET A 32 -3.72 10.32 -2.91
C MET A 32 -3.98 8.94 -2.31
N LEU A 33 -2.99 8.44 -1.58
CA LEU A 33 -3.12 7.21 -0.81
C LEU A 33 -2.54 7.37 0.59
N ARG A 34 -2.94 6.47 1.48
CA ARG A 34 -2.32 6.24 2.77
C ARG A 34 -1.92 4.79 2.83
N PHE A 35 -0.67 4.52 3.17
CA PHE A 35 -0.19 3.19 3.48
C PHE A 35 0.19 3.09 4.95
N GLY A 36 0.12 1.87 5.48
CA GLY A 36 0.52 1.56 6.84
C GLY A 36 1.50 0.41 6.89
N LEU A 37 2.27 0.36 7.98
CA LEU A 37 3.08 -0.79 8.36
C LEU A 37 2.92 -1.05 9.85
N THR A 38 3.01 -2.33 10.23
CA THR A 38 3.04 -2.74 11.63
C THR A 38 4.49 -3.05 12.00
N ARG A 39 5.05 -2.29 12.95
CA ARG A 39 6.40 -2.50 13.46
C ARG A 39 6.36 -2.50 14.98
N ASP A 40 6.86 -3.57 15.60
CA ASP A 40 6.95 -3.70 17.05
C ASP A 40 5.62 -3.48 17.81
N GLY A 41 4.49 -3.79 17.16
CA GLY A 41 3.14 -3.59 17.72
C GLY A 41 2.56 -2.18 17.54
N GLU A 42 3.33 -1.25 16.96
CA GLU A 42 2.86 0.07 16.56
C GLU A 42 2.48 0.09 15.08
N VAL A 43 1.35 0.75 14.78
CA VAL A 43 0.91 0.98 13.40
C VAL A 43 1.38 2.38 13.00
N LEU A 44 2.32 2.44 12.07
CA LEU A 44 2.74 3.69 11.44
C LEU A 44 1.99 3.85 10.12
N ALA A 45 1.47 5.05 9.86
CA ALA A 45 0.75 5.35 8.62
C ALA A 45 1.22 6.67 8.01
N VAL A 46 1.41 6.69 6.70
CA VAL A 46 1.87 7.85 5.93
C VAL A 46 0.93 8.05 4.75
N GLY A 47 0.55 9.31 4.50
CA GLY A 47 -0.26 9.71 3.35
C GLY A 47 0.54 10.56 2.37
N MET A 48 0.45 10.25 1.08
CA MET A 48 1.14 10.97 0.00
C MET A 48 0.42 10.80 -1.35
N SER A 49 0.90 11.45 -2.40
CA SER A 49 0.31 11.26 -3.73
C SER A 49 0.63 9.85 -4.24
N GLU A 50 -0.31 9.27 -4.98
CA GLU A 50 -0.14 7.94 -5.58
C GLU A 50 1.05 7.93 -6.56
N THR A 51 1.26 9.02 -7.28
CA THR A 51 2.38 9.15 -8.23
C THR A 51 3.74 9.16 -7.52
N GLU A 52 3.88 9.93 -6.43
CA GLU A 52 5.13 9.92 -5.66
C GLU A 52 5.38 8.55 -5.03
N PHE A 53 4.34 7.90 -4.50
CA PHE A 53 4.46 6.55 -3.96
C PHE A 53 4.94 5.55 -5.01
N LEU A 54 4.30 5.49 -6.18
CA LEU A 54 4.64 4.55 -7.26
C LEU A 54 6.00 4.84 -7.93
N ALA A 55 6.60 6.00 -7.71
CA ALA A 55 7.95 6.30 -8.19
C ALA A 55 9.03 5.52 -7.41
N GLU A 56 8.75 5.18 -6.16
CA GLU A 56 9.68 4.47 -5.26
C GLU A 56 9.19 3.06 -4.89
N ALA A 57 7.88 2.83 -4.87
CA ALA A 57 7.28 1.58 -4.43
C ALA A 57 7.30 0.50 -5.52
N THR A 58 7.57 -0.75 -5.12
CA THR A 58 7.41 -1.93 -5.98
C THR A 58 6.24 -2.77 -5.50
N PHE A 59 5.27 -3.06 -6.37
CA PHE A 59 4.15 -3.95 -6.06
C PHE A 59 4.65 -5.36 -5.70
N LEU A 60 4.16 -5.91 -4.59
CA LEU A 60 4.50 -7.26 -4.14
C LEU A 60 3.33 -8.23 -4.33
N ARG A 61 2.17 -7.91 -3.73
CA ARG A 61 0.99 -8.78 -3.69
C ARG A 61 -0.27 -7.99 -3.37
N ALA A 62 -1.44 -8.52 -3.73
CA ALA A 62 -2.70 -8.08 -3.13
C ALA A 62 -2.88 -8.77 -1.77
N GLU A 63 -3.41 -8.09 -0.76
CA GLU A 63 -3.87 -8.77 0.46
C GLU A 63 -5.01 -9.73 0.08
N GLY A 64 -4.77 -11.02 0.29
CA GLY A 64 -5.69 -12.10 -0.09
C GLY A 64 -5.07 -13.22 -0.93
N ASP A 65 -3.86 -13.04 -1.47
CA ASP A 65 -3.27 -14.05 -2.38
C ASP A 65 -2.49 -15.19 -1.69
N GLU A 66 -2.39 -15.22 -0.36
CA GLU A 66 -2.00 -16.44 0.37
C GLU A 66 -2.29 -16.34 1.88
N LEU A 67 -3.53 -16.59 2.27
CA LEU A 67 -3.80 -17.35 3.49
C LEU A 67 -4.37 -18.69 3.05
N VAL A 68 -3.49 -19.63 2.70
CA VAL A 68 -3.85 -21.05 2.82
C VAL A 68 -3.93 -21.33 4.32
N GLU A 69 -5.08 -21.01 4.91
CA GLU A 69 -5.38 -21.41 6.28
C GLU A 69 -5.47 -22.95 6.30
N GLY A 70 -4.41 -23.57 6.81
CA GLY A 70 -4.43 -24.81 7.59
C GLY A 70 -5.20 -26.03 7.05
N ALA A 71 -4.41 -27.08 6.82
CA ALA A 71 -4.66 -28.43 7.34
C ALA A 71 -5.90 -29.22 6.85
N ARG A 72 -5.67 -30.22 6.00
CA ARG A 72 -5.39 -31.59 6.47
C ARG A 72 -4.77 -32.47 5.39
#